data_AF-A0A846HBN1-F1
#
_entry.id   AF-A0A846HBN1-F1
#
_cell.length_a   1.000
_cell.length_b   1.000
_cell.length_c   1.000
_cell.angle_alpha   90.00
_cell.angle_beta   90.00
_cell.angle_gamma   90.00
#
_symmetry.space_group_name_H-M   'P 1'
#
loop_
_entity.id
_entity.type
_entity.pdbx_description
1 polymer ?
#
loop_
_entity_poly.entity_id
_entity_poly.type
_entity_poly.pdbx_seq_one_letter_code
_entity_poly.pdbx_strand_id
1 'polypeptide(L)'
;MTLVGTPSENPEIASTPNQLNSKAGLASLLLTVVELIRQLMEAQVIRRMEQQLIDESDLDQAAESLQKLEEQVLRLCEIFEIDPADLNVNLGEFGTLLPPPGTYYPGETSNSPSILELLDRLLNVGIVVHGDVDLGLGNLNLIHAKLRVILTSKSI
;
A
#
# COMPACT_ATOMS: atom_id res chain seq x y z
N MET A 1 54.31 22.95 1.34
CA MET A 1 54.04 22.36 0.00
C MET A 1 52.93 21.35 0.17
N THR A 2 51.91 21.49 -0.67
CA THR A 2 50.51 21.12 -0.47
C THR A 2 50.23 19.64 -0.76
N LEU A 3 49.40 19.03 0.09
CA LEU A 3 48.71 17.76 -0.15
C LEU A 3 47.58 18.00 -1.16
N VAL A 4 47.48 17.17 -2.21
CA VAL A 4 46.27 17.09 -3.06
C VAL A 4 45.85 15.63 -3.14
N GLY A 5 44.79 15.31 -2.41
CA GLY A 5 44.06 14.06 -2.50
C GLY A 5 43.17 14.03 -3.73
N THR A 6 42.95 12.81 -4.22
CA THR A 6 42.08 12.41 -5.33
C THR A 6 40.63 12.91 -5.15
N PRO A 7 39.94 13.36 -6.21
CA PRO A 7 38.51 13.62 -6.12
C PRO A 7 37.76 12.28 -6.08
N SER A 8 37.03 12.07 -5.00
CA SER A 8 36.08 10.97 -4.85
C SER A 8 34.88 11.25 -5.75
N GLU A 9 34.71 10.47 -6.81
CA GLU A 9 33.44 10.39 -7.55
C GLU A 9 32.39 9.78 -6.61
N ASN A 10 31.51 10.61 -6.08
CA ASN A 10 30.28 10.16 -5.44
C ASN A 10 29.18 10.28 -6.49
N PRO A 11 28.63 9.18 -7.02
CA PRO A 11 27.51 9.28 -7.93
C PRO A 11 26.33 9.80 -7.11
N GLU A 12 25.84 10.98 -7.49
CA GLU A 12 24.51 11.45 -7.10
C GLU A 12 23.54 10.28 -7.25
N ILE A 13 22.96 9.86 -6.13
CA ILE A 13 21.78 9.00 -6.12
C ILE A 13 20.68 9.87 -6.73
N ALA A 14 20.61 9.85 -8.05
CA ALA A 14 19.48 10.33 -8.81
C ALA A 14 18.34 9.37 -8.50
N SER A 15 17.64 9.63 -7.40
CA SER A 15 16.28 9.19 -7.20
C SER A 15 15.46 9.83 -8.30
N THR A 16 15.39 9.16 -9.45
CA THR A 16 14.42 9.49 -10.48
C THR A 16 13.06 9.42 -9.80
N PRO A 17 12.31 10.53 -9.71
CA PRO A 17 10.95 10.46 -9.21
C PRO A 17 10.22 9.55 -10.18
N ASN A 18 9.73 8.43 -9.67
CA ASN A 18 8.87 7.54 -10.44
C ASN A 18 7.71 8.42 -10.91
N GLN A 19 7.73 8.81 -12.18
CA GLN A 19 6.75 9.71 -12.75
C GLN A 19 5.43 8.95 -12.69
N LEU A 20 4.61 9.26 -11.68
CA LEU A 20 3.20 8.94 -11.68
C LEU A 20 2.67 9.40 -13.04
N ASN A 21 2.44 8.43 -13.93
CA ASN A 21 2.10 8.66 -15.33
C ASN A 21 0.93 9.65 -15.38
N SER A 22 1.17 10.82 -15.98
CA SER A 22 0.37 12.05 -15.79
C SER A 22 -1.07 11.99 -16.32
N LYS A 23 -1.55 10.85 -16.82
CA LYS A 23 -2.90 10.73 -17.38
C LYS A 23 -4.00 10.56 -16.32
N ALA A 24 -3.66 10.14 -15.10
CA ALA A 24 -4.65 9.86 -14.05
C ALA A 24 -4.18 10.14 -12.61
N GLY A 25 -3.23 11.05 -12.39
CA GLY A 25 -2.42 11.11 -11.15
C GLY A 25 -3.16 11.11 -9.80
N LEU A 26 -4.35 11.71 -9.69
CA LEU A 26 -5.17 11.61 -8.47
C LEU A 26 -6.01 10.32 -8.42
N ALA A 27 -6.52 9.87 -9.57
CA ALA A 27 -7.31 8.64 -9.65
C ALA A 27 -6.43 7.42 -9.36
N SER A 28 -5.21 7.36 -9.89
CA SER A 28 -4.25 6.30 -9.56
C SER A 28 -3.93 6.29 -8.07
N LEU A 29 -3.65 7.45 -7.47
CA LEU A 29 -3.39 7.55 -6.03
C LEU A 29 -4.58 7.07 -5.18
N LEU A 30 -5.80 7.47 -5.54
CA LEU A 30 -7.00 7.03 -4.83
C LEU A 30 -7.19 5.51 -4.98
N LEU A 31 -7.03 4.96 -6.19
CA LEU A 31 -7.15 3.53 -6.45
C LEU A 31 -6.07 2.74 -5.71
N THR A 32 -4.84 3.26 -5.61
CA THR A 32 -3.76 2.69 -4.79
C THR A 32 -4.17 2.62 -3.32
N VAL A 33 -4.75 3.69 -2.76
CA VAL A 33 -5.20 3.69 -1.35
C VAL A 33 -6.36 2.71 -1.15
N VAL A 34 -7.33 2.68 -2.07
CA VAL A 34 -8.45 1.72 -2.03
C VAL A 34 -7.94 0.29 -2.09
N GLU A 35 -6.97 0.00 -2.95
CA GLU A 35 -6.38 -1.33 -3.10
C GLU A 35 -5.60 -1.77 -1.85
N LEU A 36 -4.84 -0.86 -1.22
CA LEU A 36 -4.19 -1.12 0.07
C LEU A 36 -5.22 -1.50 1.15
N ILE A 37 -6.32 -0.76 1.24
CA ILE A 37 -7.38 -1.04 2.22
C ILE A 37 -8.06 -2.37 1.90
N ARG A 38 -8.37 -2.66 0.63
CA ARG A 38 -8.98 -3.93 0.20
C ARG A 38 -8.14 -5.13 0.63
N GLN A 39 -6.84 -5.12 0.32
CA GLN A 39 -5.93 -6.21 0.69
C GLN A 39 -5.72 -6.30 2.21
N LEU A 40 -5.72 -5.18 2.93
CA LEU A 40 -5.67 -5.20 4.41
C LEU A 40 -6.93 -5.81 5.01
N MET A 41 -8.10 -5.53 4.46
CA MET A 41 -9.35 -6.17 4.87
C MET A 41 -9.33 -7.68 4.59
N GLU A 42 -8.82 -8.09 3.42
CA GLU A 42 -8.65 -9.49 3.06
C GLU A 42 -7.73 -10.24 4.04
N ALA A 43 -6.59 -9.65 4.39
CA ALA A 43 -5.67 -10.17 5.41
C ALA A 43 -6.38 -10.39 6.75
N GLN A 44 -7.22 -9.43 7.17
CA GLN A 44 -7.97 -9.53 8.41
C GLN A 44 -9.08 -10.60 8.38
N VAL A 45 -9.69 -10.84 7.21
CA VAL A 45 -10.67 -11.92 7.03
C VAL A 45 -9.98 -13.29 7.17
N ILE A 46 -8.86 -13.49 6.48
CA ILE A 46 -8.08 -14.73 6.56
C ILE A 46 -7.66 -15.01 8.00
N ARG A 47 -7.15 -14.00 8.73
CA ARG A 47 -6.78 -14.18 10.15
C ARG A 47 -7.94 -14.61 11.03
N ARG A 48 -9.12 -14.00 10.86
CA ARG A 48 -10.31 -14.37 11.64
C ARG A 48 -10.79 -15.77 11.30
N MET A 49 -10.67 -16.18 10.05
CA MET A 49 -10.96 -17.55 9.62
C MET A 49 -10.03 -18.55 10.31
N GLU A 50 -8.71 -18.33 10.29
CA GLU A 50 -7.74 -19.21 10.96
C GLU A 50 -7.97 -19.34 12.45
N GLN A 51 -8.39 -18.24 13.10
CA GLN A 51 -8.67 -18.20 14.53
C GLN A 51 -10.08 -18.70 14.89
N GLN A 52 -10.91 -19.07 13.90
CA GLN A 52 -12.31 -19.48 14.08
C GLN A 52 -13.19 -18.40 14.74
N LEU A 53 -12.94 -17.13 14.40
CA LEU A 53 -13.59 -15.94 14.97
C LEU A 53 -14.57 -15.26 14.01
N ILE A 54 -14.74 -15.85 12.84
CA ILE A 54 -15.72 -15.49 11.83
C ILE A 54 -16.52 -16.76 11.52
N ASP A 55 -17.84 -16.65 11.46
CA ASP A 55 -18.66 -17.78 11.04
C ASP A 55 -18.61 -17.95 9.51
N GLU A 56 -19.09 -19.09 9.05
CA GLU A 56 -19.03 -19.46 7.62
C GLU A 56 -19.85 -18.48 6.76
N SER A 57 -20.99 -18.00 7.24
CA SER A 57 -21.83 -17.02 6.53
C SER A 57 -21.17 -15.66 6.37
N ASP A 58 -20.55 -15.15 7.45
CA ASP A 58 -19.84 -13.88 7.46
C ASP A 58 -18.58 -13.96 6.60
N LEU A 59 -17.91 -15.13 6.59
CA LEU A 59 -16.75 -15.39 5.74
C LEU A 59 -17.12 -15.33 4.25
N ASP A 60 -18.18 -16.03 3.85
CA ASP A 60 -18.67 -16.02 2.47
C ASP A 60 -19.09 -14.61 2.03
N GLN A 61 -19.79 -13.88 2.91
CA GLN A 61 -20.20 -12.50 2.63
C GLN A 61 -19.00 -11.56 2.49
N ALA A 62 -17.98 -11.72 3.34
CA ALA A 62 -16.76 -10.93 3.26
C ALA A 62 -15.99 -11.22 1.97
N ALA A 63 -15.85 -12.50 1.60
CA ALA A 63 -15.20 -12.91 0.36
C ALA A 63 -15.91 -12.33 -0.87
N GLU A 64 -17.25 -12.45 -0.95
CA GLU A 64 -18.04 -11.89 -2.06
C GLU A 64 -17.90 -10.36 -2.14
N SER A 65 -17.90 -9.68 -0.99
CA SER A 65 -17.78 -8.21 -0.94
C SER A 65 -16.39 -7.74 -1.39
N LEU A 66 -15.33 -8.44 -0.98
CA LEU A 66 -13.96 -8.12 -1.37
C LEU A 66 -13.72 -8.39 -2.86
N GLN A 67 -14.28 -9.47 -3.40
CA GLN A 67 -14.23 -9.77 -4.84
C GLN A 67 -14.93 -8.68 -5.67
N LYS A 68 -16.13 -8.23 -5.25
CA LYS A 68 -16.83 -7.12 -5.91
C LYS A 68 -16.03 -5.82 -5.87
N LEU A 69 -15.35 -5.54 -4.76
CA LEU A 69 -14.50 -4.36 -4.64
C LEU A 69 -13.29 -4.45 -5.58
N GLU A 70 -12.66 -5.61 -5.69
CA GLU A 70 -11.57 -5.86 -6.66
C GLU A 70 -12.04 -5.63 -8.11
N GLU A 71 -13.19 -6.20 -8.48
CA GLU A 71 -13.78 -5.99 -9.82
C GLU A 71 -14.06 -4.52 -10.12
N GLN A 72 -14.50 -3.75 -9.11
CA GLN A 72 -14.73 -2.32 -9.24
C GLN A 72 -13.42 -1.54 -9.42
N VAL A 73 -12.37 -1.90 -8.68
CA VAL A 73 -11.03 -1.30 -8.83
C VAL A 73 -10.50 -1.56 -10.23
N LEU A 74 -10.55 -2.81 -10.71
CA LEU A 74 -10.10 -3.17 -12.06
C LEU A 74 -10.86 -2.42 -13.15
N ARG A 75 -12.19 -2.33 -13.04
CA ARG A 75 -13.02 -1.55 -13.97
C ARG A 75 -12.64 -0.07 -13.97
N LEU A 76 -12.37 0.52 -12.81
CA LEU A 76 -11.94 1.92 -12.73
C LEU A 76 -10.55 2.10 -13.34
N CYS A 77 -9.63 1.15 -13.13
CA CYS A 77 -8.33 1.15 -13.82
C CYS A 77 -8.50 1.16 -15.34
N GLU A 78 -9.39 0.34 -15.89
CA GLU A 78 -9.71 0.34 -17.34
C GLU A 78 -10.24 1.71 -17.81
N ILE A 79 -11.19 2.30 -17.07
CA ILE A 79 -11.79 3.61 -17.40
C ILE A 79 -10.73 4.73 -17.41
N PHE A 80 -9.77 4.67 -16.49
CA PHE A 80 -8.72 5.68 -16.36
C PHE A 80 -7.43 5.35 -17.12
N GLU A 81 -7.41 4.27 -17.90
CA GLU A 81 -6.22 3.78 -18.62
C GLU A 81 -5.00 3.56 -17.68
N ILE A 82 -5.26 3.02 -16.49
CA ILE A 82 -4.23 2.69 -15.48
C ILE A 82 -3.93 1.20 -15.55
N ASP A 83 -2.65 0.83 -15.61
CA ASP A 83 -2.24 -0.56 -15.41
C ASP A 83 -2.41 -0.92 -13.92
N PRO A 84 -3.13 -2.01 -13.56
CA PRO A 84 -3.23 -2.47 -12.17
C PRO A 84 -1.87 -2.63 -11.47
N ALA A 85 -0.81 -2.96 -12.21
CA ALA A 85 0.55 -3.03 -11.66
C ALA A 85 1.06 -1.67 -11.17
N ASP A 86 0.62 -0.56 -11.78
CA ASP A 86 0.98 0.80 -11.40
C ASP A 86 0.33 1.24 -10.08
N LEU A 87 -0.67 0.50 -9.58
CA LEU A 87 -1.22 0.76 -8.24
C LEU A 87 -0.20 0.47 -7.14
N ASN A 88 0.79 -0.39 -7.41
CA ASN A 88 1.83 -0.72 -6.44
C ASN A 88 2.96 0.31 -6.46
N VAL A 89 2.95 1.21 -5.48
CA VAL A 89 3.94 2.27 -5.36
C VAL A 89 5.25 1.73 -4.76
N ASN A 90 6.37 2.04 -5.41
CA ASN A 90 7.70 1.82 -4.87
C ASN A 90 8.10 2.98 -3.94
N LEU A 91 8.46 2.64 -2.70
CA LEU A 91 8.80 3.59 -1.62
C LEU A 91 10.32 3.67 -1.38
N GLY A 92 11.13 3.23 -2.33
CA GLY A 92 12.59 3.22 -2.23
C GLY A 92 13.09 2.21 -1.20
N GLU A 93 13.79 2.69 -0.18
CA GLU A 93 14.39 1.85 0.87
C GLU A 93 13.36 1.17 1.78
N PHE A 94 12.11 1.65 1.78
CA PHE A 94 11.01 1.08 2.58
C PHE A 94 10.26 -0.06 1.86
N GLY A 95 10.70 -0.44 0.65
CA GLY A 95 10.08 -1.50 -0.15
C GLY A 95 8.91 -1.01 -0.99
N THR A 96 7.88 -1.84 -1.13
CA THR A 96 6.68 -1.52 -1.92
C THR A 96 5.48 -1.26 -1.01
N LEU A 97 4.46 -0.60 -1.53
CA LEU A 97 3.22 -0.42 -0.80
C LEU A 97 2.49 -1.75 -0.64
N LEU A 98 2.36 -2.48 -1.75
CA LEU A 98 1.65 -3.75 -1.85
C LEU A 98 2.62 -4.90 -2.13
N PRO A 99 2.33 -6.11 -1.65
CA PRO A 99 3.03 -7.31 -2.09
C PRO A 99 2.71 -7.62 -3.57
N PRO A 100 3.53 -8.44 -4.25
CA PRO A 100 3.18 -8.94 -5.57
C PRO A 100 1.81 -9.67 -5.55
N PRO A 101 0.97 -9.51 -6.59
CA PRO A 101 -0.35 -10.11 -6.63
C PRO A 101 -0.33 -11.61 -6.33
N GLY A 102 -1.21 -12.06 -5.42
CA GLY A 102 -1.35 -13.47 -5.05
C GLY A 102 -0.20 -14.07 -4.24
N THR A 103 0.74 -13.27 -3.74
CA THR A 103 1.91 -13.77 -2.98
C THR A 103 1.84 -13.53 -1.48
N TYR A 104 0.80 -12.86 -0.99
CA TYR A 104 0.69 -12.50 0.41
C TYR A 104 -0.34 -13.33 1.16
N TYR A 105 0.12 -13.97 2.22
CA TYR A 105 -0.71 -14.63 3.21
C TYR A 105 -0.40 -14.02 4.59
N PRO A 106 -1.42 -13.59 5.36
CA PRO A 106 -1.18 -12.86 6.60
C PRO A 106 -0.46 -13.73 7.64
N GLY A 107 0.59 -13.16 8.25
CA GLY A 107 1.42 -13.87 9.23
C GLY A 107 2.68 -14.48 8.63
N GLU A 108 2.80 -14.52 7.31
CA GLU A 108 4.04 -14.86 6.63
C GLU A 108 4.89 -13.61 6.39
N THR A 109 6.21 -13.76 6.55
CA THR A 109 7.18 -12.71 6.22
C THR A 109 7.78 -12.98 4.85
N SER A 110 7.77 -11.98 3.97
CA SER A 110 8.41 -12.07 2.65
C SER A 110 9.86 -11.57 2.70
N ASN A 111 10.69 -12.02 1.75
CA ASN A 111 12.02 -11.45 1.51
C ASN A 111 11.97 -10.01 0.98
N SER A 112 10.80 -9.56 0.50
CA SER A 112 10.56 -8.19 0.04
C SER A 112 9.46 -7.56 0.90
N PRO A 113 9.82 -6.79 1.94
CA PRO A 113 8.84 -6.22 2.86
C PRO A 113 7.94 -5.21 2.14
N SER A 114 6.66 -5.22 2.50
CA SER A 114 5.69 -4.23 2.04
C SER A 114 5.07 -3.47 3.21
N ILE A 115 4.55 -2.27 2.93
CA ILE A 115 3.78 -1.51 3.92
C ILE A 115 2.57 -2.31 4.37
N LEU A 116 1.88 -2.99 3.45
CA LEU A 116 0.77 -3.86 3.79
C LEU A 116 1.16 -4.92 4.83
N GLU A 117 2.29 -5.62 4.62
CA GLU A 117 2.79 -6.61 5.58
C GLU A 117 3.04 -5.97 6.95
N LEU A 118 3.66 -4.79 6.98
CA LEU A 118 3.88 -4.07 8.23
C LEU A 118 2.55 -3.71 8.92
N LEU A 119 1.60 -3.13 8.18
CA LEU A 119 0.31 -2.71 8.72
C LEU A 119 -0.49 -3.90 9.25
N ASP A 120 -0.52 -5.01 8.51
CA ASP A 120 -1.17 -6.24 8.96
C ASP A 120 -0.53 -6.78 10.25
N ARG A 121 0.81 -6.82 10.34
CA ARG A 121 1.51 -7.23 11.57
C ARG A 121 1.20 -6.29 12.74
N LEU A 122 1.20 -4.98 12.53
CA LEU A 122 0.89 -4.00 13.58
C LEU A 122 -0.55 -4.16 14.08
N LEU A 123 -1.51 -4.33 13.16
CA LEU A 123 -2.90 -4.62 13.51
C LEU A 123 -3.02 -5.95 14.26
N ASN A 124 -2.30 -6.99 13.86
CA ASN A 124 -2.35 -8.27 14.55
C ASN A 124 -1.80 -8.20 15.99
N VAL A 125 -0.76 -7.40 16.24
CA VAL A 125 -0.22 -7.18 17.61
C VAL A 125 -1.15 -6.31 18.47
N GLY A 126 -2.11 -5.61 17.86
CA GLY A 126 -2.99 -4.66 18.54
C GLY A 126 -2.36 -3.29 18.76
N ILE A 127 -1.36 -2.95 17.95
CA ILE A 127 -0.75 -1.62 17.97
C ILE A 127 -1.70 -0.64 17.31
N VAL A 128 -2.02 0.43 18.04
CA VAL A 128 -2.79 1.54 17.50
C VAL A 128 -1.84 2.55 16.87
N VAL A 129 -1.95 2.75 15.56
CA VAL A 129 -1.19 3.78 14.86
C VAL A 129 -2.11 4.97 14.64
N HIS A 130 -1.67 6.13 15.12
CA HIS A 130 -2.28 7.42 14.82
C HIS A 130 -1.27 8.27 14.07
N GLY A 131 -1.65 8.75 12.90
CA GLY A 131 -0.78 9.58 12.09
C GLY A 131 -1.55 10.40 11.07
N ASP A 132 -0.85 11.40 10.57
CA ASP A 132 -1.28 12.21 9.44
C ASP A 132 -0.48 11.77 8.21
N VAL A 133 -1.18 11.57 7.09
CA VAL A 133 -0.56 11.30 5.78
C VAL A 133 -0.90 12.48 4.86
N ASP A 134 0.13 13.10 4.30
CA ASP A 134 -0.02 14.18 3.33
C ASP A 134 0.07 13.61 1.91
N LEU A 135 -0.97 13.85 1.11
CA LEU A 135 -1.02 13.48 -0.30
C LEU A 135 -0.92 14.74 -1.17
N GLY A 136 0.02 14.72 -2.12
CA GLY A 136 0.24 15.80 -3.09
C GLY A 136 0.16 15.30 -4.54
N LEU A 137 -0.11 16.21 -5.48
CA LEU A 137 -0.19 15.92 -6.91
C LEU A 137 0.88 16.71 -7.69
N GLY A 138 1.89 16.01 -8.21
CA GLY A 138 2.98 16.60 -9.01
C GLY A 138 3.85 17.61 -8.24
N ASN A 139 4.51 18.51 -8.98
CA ASN A 139 5.39 19.57 -8.42
C ASN A 139 4.67 20.89 -8.10
N LEU A 140 3.34 20.91 -8.13
CA LEU A 140 2.53 22.11 -7.87
C LEU A 140 1.66 21.84 -6.64
N ASN A 141 1.95 22.53 -5.54
CA ASN A 141 1.22 22.49 -4.27
C ASN A 141 -0.20 23.09 -4.43
N LEU A 142 -1.07 22.45 -5.20
CA LEU A 142 -2.43 22.92 -5.46
C LEU A 142 -3.45 22.33 -4.47
N ILE A 143 -3.22 21.07 -4.03
CA ILE A 143 -4.12 20.34 -3.14
C ILE A 143 -3.26 19.54 -2.16
N HIS A 144 -3.43 19.81 -0.86
CA HIS A 144 -2.93 18.97 0.23
C HIS A 144 -4.13 18.22 0.81
N ALA A 145 -4.16 16.91 0.64
CA ALA A 145 -5.13 16.07 1.33
C ALA A 145 -4.45 15.48 2.58
N LYS A 146 -5.02 15.79 3.74
CA LYS A 146 -4.54 15.31 5.03
C LYS A 146 -5.38 14.11 5.45
N LEU A 147 -4.78 12.92 5.44
CA LEU A 147 -5.42 11.69 5.87
C LEU A 147 -5.08 11.44 7.33
N ARG A 148 -6.08 11.45 8.22
CA ARG A 148 -5.90 10.92 9.57
C ARG A 148 -6.14 9.42 9.51
N VAL A 149 -5.08 8.66 9.71
CA VAL A 149 -5.17 7.21 9.78
C VAL A 149 -5.22 6.80 11.24
N ILE A 150 -6.26 6.05 11.60
CA ILE A 150 -6.38 5.36 12.89
C ILE A 150 -6.48 3.88 12.56
N LEU A 151 -5.40 3.16 12.83
CA LEU A 151 -5.39 1.71 12.73
C LEU A 151 -5.66 1.17 14.13
N THR A 152 -6.79 0.51 14.32
CA THR A 152 -7.11 -0.20 15.56
C THR A 152 -7.34 -1.65 15.23
N SER A 153 -6.72 -2.56 15.99
CA SER A 153 -7.26 -3.89 16.08
C SER A 153 -8.44 -3.87 17.04
N LYS A 154 -9.51 -4.57 16.68
CA LYS A 154 -10.46 -5.00 17.70
C LYS A 154 -9.79 -6.20 18.37
N SER A 155 -9.45 -6.09 19.66
CA SER A 155 -9.11 -7.28 20.42
C SER A 155 -10.27 -8.25 20.26
N ILE A 156 -9.90 -9.42 19.77
CA ILE A 156 -10.67 -10.64 19.93
C ILE A 156 -10.77 -10.94 21.42
#